data_AF-A0A2V9UZL5-F1
#
_entry.id   AF-A0A2V9UZL5-F1
#
_cell.length_a   1.000
_cell.length_b   1.000
_cell.length_c   1.000
_cell.angle_alpha   90.00
_cell.angle_beta   90.00
_cell.angle_gamma   90.00
#
_symmetry.space_group_name_H-M   'P 1'
#
loop_
_entity.id
_entity.type
_entity.pdbx_description
1 polymer ?
#
loop_
_entity_poly.entity_id
_entity_poly.type
_entity_poly.pdbx_seq_one_letter_code
_entity_poly.pdbx_strand_id
1 'polypeptide(L)'
;MVSHEAFSNGLLFHELVHVEQYRQLGIPRFSELYVRGFLNGGSYEAIPLEVNAYALGGRFEQNPANRFSVEDEVRSWIAEGRL
;
A
#
# COMPACT_ATOMS: atom_id res chain seq x y z
N MET A 1 2.56 -9.67 -22.26
CA MET A 1 1.84 -8.47 -22.71
C MET A 1 2.53 -7.29 -22.03
N VAL A 2 3.03 -6.30 -22.76
CA VAL A 2 3.60 -5.09 -22.14
C VAL A 2 2.57 -3.98 -22.35
N SER A 3 1.96 -3.52 -21.26
CA SER A 3 1.07 -2.34 -21.29
C SER A 3 1.93 -1.10 -21.57
N HIS A 4 1.51 -0.29 -22.53
CA HIS A 4 2.16 0.97 -22.91
C HIS A 4 1.35 2.19 -22.44
N GLU A 5 0.42 2.01 -21.49
CA GLU A 5 -0.31 3.13 -20.91
C GLU A 5 0.58 3.93 -19.97
N ALA A 6 0.39 5.25 -19.99
CA ALA A 6 1.00 6.14 -19.00
C ALA A 6 0.46 5.80 -17.61
N PHE A 7 1.35 5.71 -16.62
CA PHE A 7 0.92 5.49 -15.24
C PHE A 7 0.01 6.64 -14.77
N SER A 8 -1.14 6.27 -14.21
CA SER A 8 -2.01 7.25 -13.58
C SER A 8 -1.39 7.77 -12.27
N ASN A 9 -1.78 8.97 -11.84
CA ASN A 9 -1.35 9.50 -10.54
C ASN A 9 -1.78 8.58 -9.38
N GLY A 10 -2.94 7.92 -9.50
CA GLY A 10 -3.40 6.93 -8.52
C GLY A 10 -2.47 5.72 -8.43
N LEU A 11 -2.04 5.18 -9.57
CA LEU A 11 -1.08 4.08 -9.61
C LEU A 11 0.27 4.50 -9.03
N LEU A 12 0.80 5.66 -9.44
CA LEU A 12 2.05 6.17 -8.87
C LEU A 12 1.96 6.38 -7.35
N PHE A 13 0.81 6.85 -6.85
CA PHE A 13 0.57 7.00 -5.43
C PHE A 13 0.50 5.65 -4.71
N HIS A 14 -0.17 4.66 -5.30
CA HIS A 14 -0.24 3.30 -4.77
C HIS A 14 1.17 2.70 -4.58
N GLU A 15 2.01 2.80 -5.61
CA GLU A 15 3.41 2.33 -5.53
C GLU A 15 4.23 3.12 -4.50
N LEU A 16 3.96 4.42 -4.32
CA LEU A 16 4.60 5.21 -3.27
C LEU A 16 4.25 4.69 -1.87
N VAL A 17 3.02 4.23 -1.64
CA VAL A 17 2.64 3.61 -0.37
C VAL A 17 3.48 2.36 -0.12
N HIS A 18 3.71 1.52 -1.14
CA HIS A 18 4.59 0.37 -0.99
C HIS A 18 6.03 0.76 -0.69
N VAL A 19 6.57 1.80 -1.32
CA VAL A 19 7.90 2.33 -0.99
C VAL A 19 7.99 2.71 0.49
N GLU A 20 6.96 3.37 1.03
CA GLU A 20 6.92 3.75 2.44
C GLU A 20 6.77 2.55 3.37
N GLN A 21 5.96 1.56 3.00
CA GLN A 21 5.85 0.29 3.72
C GLN A 21 7.21 -0.43 3.77
N TYR A 22 7.93 -0.52 2.65
CA TYR A 22 9.30 -1.06 2.62
C TYR A 22 10.26 -0.28 3.52
N ARG A 23 10.16 1.05 3.52
CA ARG A 23 11.02 1.91 4.34
C ARG A 23 10.82 1.66 5.84
N GLN A 24 9.57 1.50 6.28
CA GLN A 24 9.25 1.32 7.71
C GLN A 24 9.40 -0.13 8.19
N LEU A 25 9.03 -1.11 7.38
CA LEU A 25 9.08 -2.54 7.74
C LEU A 25 10.44 -3.18 7.45
N GLY A 26 11.15 -2.67 6.46
CA GLY A 26 12.28 -3.34 5.84
C GLY A 26 11.85 -4.50 4.95
N ILE A 27 12.75 -4.90 4.04
CA ILE A 27 12.48 -5.95 3.04
C ILE A 27 12.03 -7.28 3.67
N PRO A 28 12.70 -7.84 4.71
CA PRO A 28 12.33 -9.16 5.21
C PRO A 28 10.92 -9.21 5.77
N ARG A 29 10.53 -8.18 6.56
CA ARG A 29 9.21 -8.13 7.18
C ARG A 29 8.12 -7.84 6.17
N PHE A 30 8.37 -6.95 5.22
CA PHE A 30 7.45 -6.71 4.11
C PHE A 30 7.16 -8.01 3.35
N SER A 31 8.21 -8.74 2.94
CA SER A 31 8.05 -9.99 2.19
C SER A 31 7.29 -11.06 2.98
N GLU A 32 7.54 -11.17 4.29
CA GLU A 32 6.80 -12.09 5.16
C GLU A 32 5.30 -11.76 5.20
N LEU A 33 4.95 -10.49 5.44
CA LEU A 33 3.56 -10.03 5.51
C LEU A 33 2.85 -10.21 4.17
N TYR A 34 3.55 -9.92 3.07
CA TYR A 34 3.00 -10.07 1.73
C TYR A 34 2.63 -11.54 1.43
N VAL A 35 3.57 -12.47 1.67
CA VAL A 35 3.35 -13.91 1.43
C VAL A 35 2.27 -14.45 2.37
N ARG A 36 2.31 -14.11 3.66
CA ARG A 36 1.30 -14.57 4.62
C ARG A 36 -0.09 -14.01 4.31
N GLY A 37 -0.17 -12.73 3.94
CA GLY A 37 -1.41 -12.09 3.53
C GLY A 37 -2.04 -12.82 2.34
N PHE A 38 -1.22 -13.17 1.34
CA PHE A 38 -1.69 -13.92 0.17
C PHE A 38 -2.19 -15.32 0.55
N LEU A 39 -1.43 -16.06 1.36
CA LEU A 39 -1.79 -17.41 1.78
C LEU A 39 -3.06 -17.45 2.65
N ASN A 40 -3.27 -16.42 3.48
CA ASN A 40 -4.42 -16.34 4.39
C ASN A 40 -5.67 -15.76 3.71
N GLY A 41 -5.50 -14.80 2.79
CA GLY A 41 -6.60 -14.10 2.11
C GLY A 41 -7.03 -14.74 0.79
N GLY A 42 -6.15 -15.50 0.14
CA GLY A 42 -6.43 -16.25 -1.10
C GLY A 42 -6.38 -15.42 -2.39
N SER A 43 -6.11 -14.11 -2.32
CA SER A 43 -5.92 -13.24 -3.48
C SER A 43 -4.94 -12.10 -3.17
N TYR A 44 -4.47 -11.40 -4.20
CA TYR A 44 -3.56 -10.27 -4.03
C TYR A 44 -4.27 -9.08 -3.36
N GLU A 45 -5.49 -8.79 -3.79
CA GLU A 45 -6.32 -7.70 -3.30
C GLU A 45 -6.69 -7.85 -1.81
N ALA A 46 -6.61 -9.08 -1.29
CA ALA A 46 -6.85 -9.39 0.11
C ALA A 46 -5.61 -9.25 1.01
N ILE A 47 -4.41 -9.02 0.44
CA ILE A 47 -3.20 -8.79 1.23
C ILE A 47 -3.36 -7.49 2.02
N PRO A 48 -3.13 -7.46 3.34
CA PRO A 48 -3.30 -6.24 4.12
C PRO A 48 -2.45 -5.05 3.65
N LEU A 49 -1.25 -5.30 3.14
CA LEU A 49 -0.38 -4.29 2.50
C LEU A 49 -1.04 -3.64 1.27
N GLU A 50 -1.73 -4.43 0.45
CA GLU A 50 -2.48 -3.96 -0.73
C GLU A 50 -3.73 -3.19 -0.30
N VAL A 51 -4.46 -3.71 0.68
CA VAL A 51 -5.64 -3.03 1.25
C VAL A 51 -5.27 -1.66 1.80
N ASN A 52 -4.11 -1.54 2.45
CA ASN A 52 -3.59 -0.25 2.89
C ASN A 52 -3.30 0.70 1.72
N ALA A 53 -2.60 0.23 0.69
CA ALA A 53 -2.27 1.03 -0.48
C ALA A 53 -3.52 1.49 -1.25
N TYR A 54 -4.51 0.62 -1.45
CA TYR A 54 -5.79 1.00 -2.06
C TYR A 54 -6.60 1.97 -1.20
N ALA A 55 -6.62 1.79 0.13
CA ALA A 55 -7.33 2.70 1.01
C ALA A 55 -6.76 4.12 0.97
N LEU A 56 -5.43 4.25 0.99
CA LEU A 56 -4.77 5.56 0.88
C LEU A 56 -4.88 6.13 -0.54
N GLY A 57 -4.77 5.29 -1.58
CA GLY A 57 -5.00 5.68 -2.97
C GLY A 57 -6.39 6.25 -3.19
N GLY A 58 -7.43 5.57 -2.70
CA GLY A 58 -8.80 6.06 -2.78
C GLY A 58 -9.00 7.41 -2.07
N ARG A 59 -8.35 7.62 -0.91
CA ARG A 59 -8.36 8.94 -0.22
C ARG A 59 -7.69 10.03 -1.05
N PHE A 60 -6.54 9.71 -1.65
CA PHE A 60 -5.80 10.64 -2.52
C PHE A 60 -6.63 11.03 -3.76
N GLU A 61 -7.27 10.06 -4.41
CA GLU A 61 -8.06 10.30 -5.63
C GLU A 61 -9.36 11.05 -5.35
N GLN A 62 -10.04 10.75 -4.24
CA GLN A 62 -11.31 11.40 -3.88
C GLN A 62 -11.14 12.87 -3.52
N ASN A 63 -10.02 13.26 -2.90
CA ASN A 63 -9.77 14.64 -2.54
C ASN A 63 -8.27 14.99 -2.57
N PRO A 64 -7.71 15.28 -3.76
CA PRO A 64 -6.29 15.59 -3.92
C PRO A 64 -5.83 16.85 -3.16
N ALA A 65 -6.75 17.74 -2.79
CA ALA A 65 -6.44 18.95 -2.03
C ALA A 65 -6.26 18.65 -0.52
N ASN A 66 -6.83 17.54 -0.04
CA ASN A 66 -6.69 17.12 1.35
C ASN A 66 -5.36 16.40 1.54
N ARG A 67 -4.39 17.11 2.14
CA ARG A 67 -3.04 16.58 2.38
C ARG A 67 -3.05 15.67 3.61
N PHE A 68 -2.34 14.56 3.50
CA PHE A 68 -2.05 13.67 4.62
C PHE A 68 -0.65 13.08 4.45
N SER A 69 -0.09 12.61 5.56
CA SER A 69 1.23 11.98 5.60
C SER A 69 1.09 10.48 5.37
N VAL A 70 1.60 9.99 4.23
CA VAL A 70 1.64 8.54 3.96
C VAL A 70 2.48 7.82 5.03
N GLU A 71 3.57 8.44 5.47
CA GLU A 71 4.39 7.93 6.56
C GLU A 71 3.59 7.71 7.84
N ASP A 72 2.81 8.70 8.28
CA ASP A 72 2.07 8.59 9.54
C ASP A 72 0.93 7.57 9.44
N GLU A 73 0.26 7.49 8.28
CA GLU A 73 -0.81 6.52 8.05
C GLU A 73 -0.27 5.08 8.00
N VAL A 74 0.85 4.84 7.31
CA VAL A 74 1.50 3.52 7.31
C VAL A 74 1.97 3.15 8.71
N ARG A 75 2.57 4.12 9.43
CA ARG A 75 3.03 3.93 10.81
C ARG A 75 1.88 3.56 11.75
N SER A 76 0.72 4.20 11.61
CA SER A 76 -0.43 3.90 12.45
C SER A 76 -0.97 2.49 12.19
N TRP A 77 -1.05 2.06 10.93
CA TRP A 77 -1.50 0.69 10.60
C TRP A 77 -0.54 -0.38 11.12
N ILE A 78 0.77 -0.12 11.06
CA ILE A 78 1.79 -0.99 11.67
C ILE A 78 1.56 -1.09 13.19
N ALA A 79 1.40 0.05 13.86
CA ALA A 79 1.19 0.11 15.31
C ALA A 79 -0.12 -0.57 15.75
N GLU A 80 -1.16 -0.50 14.92
CA GLU A 80 -2.47 -1.12 15.12
C GLU A 80 -2.49 -2.61 14.75
N GLY A 81 -1.42 -3.16 14.18
CA GLY A 81 -1.35 -4.57 13.76
C GLY A 81 -2.29 -4.91 12.60
N ARG A 82 -2.53 -3.95 11.71
CA ARG A 82 -3.46 -4.08 10.56
C ARG A 82 -2.79 -4.54 9.28
N LEU A 83 -1.46 -4.67 9.26
CA LEU A 83 -0.66 -5.15 8.12
C LEU A 83 -0.26 -6.62 8.27
#